data_AF-A0A1C0V2X6-F1
#
_entry.id   AF-A0A1C0V2X6-F1
#
_cell.length_a   1.000
_cell.length_b   1.000
_cell.length_c   1.000
_cell.angle_alpha   90.00
_cell.angle_beta   90.00
_cell.angle_gamma   90.00
#
_symmetry.space_group_name_H-M   'P 1'
#
loop_
_entity.id
_entity.type
_entity.pdbx_description
1 polymer ?
#
loop_
_entity_poly.entity_id
_entity_poly.type
_entity_poly.pdbx_seq_one_letter_code
_entity_poly.pdbx_strand_id
1 'polypeptide(L)'
;METPQELATLKLTIQELEETIKHGENYISNLQEKLQRVTPDRDQIEAKIRVNLSDSVWFHLQQGSQKDLCFADRNYEIINSEKFTSQISDYSEAGLRLGFVIEREIVRPFFKSLYQYLLINNNKSYNFLANPNFEIGGVIVSSKGKYTMGSLPQLLSVQWTTFKDKSLNQAQLPKDELYQTVFFGNQINQADRYLLGIFLQQWQHPLSSWLREAEIAASKIDQINKLRNIAAHGENYFYEWQFNILRLLVVGGKKQRGVLQEIYD
;
A
#
# COMPACT_ATOMS: atom_id res chain seq x y z
N MET A 1 52.68 -41.16 33.65
CA MET A 1 51.57 -41.54 34.55
C MET A 1 50.94 -40.24 34.97
N GLU A 2 49.77 -39.91 34.43
CA GLU A 2 49.02 -38.73 34.89
C GLU A 2 48.67 -38.93 36.36
N THR A 3 48.90 -37.89 37.15
CA THR A 3 48.65 -37.94 38.60
C THR A 3 47.13 -37.99 38.86
N PRO A 4 46.65 -38.64 39.94
CA PRO A 4 45.23 -38.72 40.26
C PRO A 4 44.54 -37.34 40.34
N GLN A 5 45.32 -36.29 40.65
CA GLN A 5 44.89 -34.89 40.68
C GLN A 5 44.61 -34.33 39.28
N GLU A 6 45.52 -34.53 38.31
CA GLU A 6 45.32 -34.09 36.92
C GLU A 6 44.09 -34.75 36.30
N LEU A 7 43.87 -36.03 36.57
CA LEU A 7 42.71 -36.77 36.08
C LEU A 7 41.38 -36.27 36.69
N ALA A 8 41.40 -35.79 37.93
CA ALA A 8 40.23 -35.19 38.58
C ALA A 8 39.90 -33.80 38.01
N THR A 9 40.94 -32.99 37.74
CA THR A 9 40.78 -31.67 37.11
C THR A 9 40.24 -31.79 35.68
N LEU A 10 40.78 -32.73 34.89
CA LEU A 10 40.29 -33.01 33.54
C LEU A 10 38.81 -33.42 33.52
N LYS A 11 38.38 -34.24 34.48
CA LYS A 11 36.96 -34.63 34.59
C LYS A 11 36.05 -33.44 34.88
N LEU A 12 36.46 -32.52 35.74
CA LEU A 12 35.71 -31.29 36.02
C LEU A 12 35.61 -30.40 34.79
N THR A 13 36.71 -30.20 34.07
CA THR A 13 36.73 -29.39 32.84
C THR A 13 35.88 -29.99 31.72
N ILE A 14 35.88 -31.33 31.57
CA ILE A 14 34.99 -32.01 30.62
C ILE A 14 33.53 -31.78 31.01
N GLN A 15 33.19 -31.87 32.29
CA GLN A 15 31.83 -31.63 32.77
C GLN A 15 31.34 -30.19 32.50
N GLU A 16 32.19 -29.19 32.74
CA GLU A 16 31.88 -27.78 32.44
C GLU A 16 31.70 -27.52 30.94
N LEU A 17 32.53 -28.17 30.10
CA LEU A 17 32.41 -28.10 28.65
C LEU A 17 31.13 -28.76 28.15
N GLU A 18 30.76 -29.92 28.70
CA GLU A 18 29.50 -30.61 28.37
C GLU A 18 28.27 -29.76 28.73
N GLU A 19 28.28 -29.10 29.89
CA GLU A 19 27.20 -28.17 30.28
C GLU A 19 27.11 -26.96 29.35
N THR A 20 28.27 -26.40 28.97
CA THR A 20 28.35 -25.27 28.04
C THR A 20 27.84 -25.64 26.65
N ILE A 21 28.22 -26.81 26.14
CA ILE A 21 27.75 -27.34 24.85
C ILE A 21 26.24 -27.55 24.88
N LYS A 22 25.73 -28.20 25.94
CA LYS A 22 24.29 -28.44 26.10
C LYS A 22 23.48 -27.14 26.17
N HIS A 23 24.03 -26.11 26.83
CA HIS A 23 23.41 -24.79 26.86
C HIS A 23 23.44 -24.12 25.47
N GLY A 24 24.52 -24.29 24.72
CA GLY A 24 24.64 -23.83 23.33
C GLY A 24 23.66 -24.53 22.38
N GLU A 25 23.52 -25.84 22.49
CA GLU A 25 22.57 -26.65 21.71
C GLU A 25 21.12 -26.25 22.00
N ASN A 26 20.75 -26.04 23.26
CA ASN A 26 19.43 -25.54 23.64
C ASN A 26 19.15 -24.14 23.09
N TYR A 27 20.17 -23.28 23.03
CA TYR A 27 20.04 -21.95 22.46
C TYR A 27 19.87 -22.02 20.93
N ILE A 28 20.65 -22.86 20.25
CA ILE A 28 20.52 -23.11 18.81
C ILE A 28 19.16 -23.72 18.48
N SER A 29 18.68 -24.70 19.26
CA SER A 29 17.38 -25.32 19.05
C SER A 29 16.24 -24.33 19.23
N ASN A 30 16.31 -23.46 20.25
CA ASN A 30 15.37 -22.33 20.41
C ASN A 30 15.41 -21.35 19.23
N LEU A 31 16.59 -21.06 18.69
CA LEU A 31 16.74 -20.22 17.50
C LEU A 31 16.17 -20.90 16.26
N GLN A 32 16.40 -22.21 16.09
CA GLN A 32 15.87 -23.02 15.00
C GLN A 32 14.33 -23.13 15.06
N GLU A 33 13.75 -23.26 16.25
CA GLU A 33 12.30 -23.29 16.44
C GLU A 33 11.66 -21.92 16.14
N LYS A 34 12.36 -20.83 16.48
CA LYS A 34 11.98 -19.47 16.06
C LYS A 34 12.11 -19.28 14.54
N LEU A 35 13.12 -19.87 13.92
CA LEU A 35 13.35 -19.88 12.46
C LEU A 35 12.39 -20.83 11.70
N GLN A 36 11.80 -21.85 12.32
CA GLN A 36 10.82 -22.71 11.65
C GLN A 36 9.43 -22.05 11.51
N ARG A 37 9.17 -20.92 12.18
CA ARG A 37 7.94 -20.13 12.04
C ARG A 37 7.96 -19.09 10.90
N VAL A 38 8.85 -19.24 9.93
CA VAL A 38 9.18 -18.18 8.94
C VAL A 38 8.08 -17.87 7.92
N THR A 39 7.01 -18.67 7.83
CA THR A 39 5.87 -18.31 6.96
C THR A 39 4.65 -17.94 7.81
N PRO A 40 4.28 -16.66 7.90
CA PRO A 40 3.10 -16.27 8.65
C PRO A 40 1.86 -16.88 7.99
N ASP A 41 1.00 -17.48 8.82
CA ASP A 41 -0.23 -18.13 8.38
C ASP A 41 -1.16 -17.12 7.71
N ARG A 42 -1.72 -17.50 6.56
CA ARG A 42 -2.59 -16.64 5.77
C ARG A 42 -3.82 -16.20 6.57
N ASP A 43 -4.39 -17.11 7.36
CA ASP A 43 -5.60 -16.84 8.12
C ASP A 43 -5.32 -15.83 9.24
N GLN A 44 -4.13 -15.90 9.85
CA GLN A 44 -3.68 -14.91 10.84
C GLN A 44 -3.46 -13.52 10.21
N ILE A 45 -2.87 -13.46 9.02
CA ILE A 45 -2.68 -12.20 8.29
C ILE A 45 -4.04 -11.58 7.93
N GLU A 46 -4.95 -12.40 7.39
CA GLU A 46 -6.30 -11.94 7.05
C GLU A 46 -7.01 -11.39 8.30
N ALA A 47 -6.97 -12.12 9.42
CA ALA A 47 -7.56 -11.65 10.67
C ALA A 47 -6.97 -10.29 11.12
N LYS A 48 -5.65 -10.11 11.05
CA LYS A 48 -4.98 -8.82 11.36
C LYS A 48 -5.46 -7.68 10.45
N ILE A 49 -5.63 -7.94 9.16
CA ILE A 49 -6.11 -6.94 8.20
C ILE A 49 -7.56 -6.57 8.50
N ARG A 50 -8.42 -7.58 8.73
CA ARG A 50 -9.85 -7.41 9.04
C ARG A 50 -10.08 -6.64 10.33
N VAL A 51 -9.21 -6.77 11.34
CA VAL A 51 -9.26 -5.93 12.54
C VAL A 51 -9.10 -4.44 12.20
N ASN A 52 -8.24 -4.10 11.23
CA ASN A 52 -8.06 -2.70 10.83
C ASN A 52 -9.16 -2.22 9.89
N LEU A 53 -9.59 -3.02 8.91
CA LEU A 53 -10.59 -2.63 7.91
C LEU A 53 -12.04 -2.72 8.39
N SER A 54 -12.33 -3.59 9.36
CA SER A 54 -13.63 -4.23 9.61
C SER A 54 -14.00 -5.32 8.59
N ASP A 55 -14.87 -6.23 9.04
CA ASP A 55 -15.43 -7.29 8.20
C ASP A 55 -16.31 -6.74 7.09
N SER A 56 -17.07 -5.67 7.37
CA SER A 56 -17.93 -5.03 6.38
C SER A 56 -17.11 -4.61 5.17
N VAL A 57 -16.05 -3.82 5.37
CA VAL A 57 -15.17 -3.37 4.29
C VAL A 57 -14.52 -4.55 3.58
N TRP A 58 -13.98 -5.51 4.34
CA TRP A 58 -13.29 -6.67 3.78
C TRP A 58 -14.12 -7.42 2.74
N PHE A 59 -15.40 -7.68 3.05
CA PHE A 59 -16.29 -8.41 2.15
C PHE A 59 -16.82 -7.57 0.97
N HIS A 60 -16.68 -6.24 1.00
CA HIS A 60 -16.95 -5.38 -0.15
C HIS A 60 -15.80 -5.37 -1.17
N LEU A 61 -14.57 -5.65 -0.75
CA LEU A 61 -13.41 -5.63 -1.63
C LEU A 61 -13.45 -6.76 -2.66
N GLN A 62 -12.88 -6.51 -3.85
CA GLN A 62 -12.71 -7.56 -4.84
C GLN A 62 -11.72 -8.62 -4.33
N GLN A 63 -11.93 -9.87 -4.71
CA GLN A 63 -11.07 -11.00 -4.30
C GLN A 63 -9.58 -10.76 -4.64
N GLY A 64 -9.29 -10.08 -5.75
CA GLY A 64 -7.91 -9.70 -6.09
C GLY A 64 -7.29 -8.75 -5.08
N SER A 65 -8.08 -7.82 -4.53
CA SER A 65 -7.63 -6.87 -3.50
C SER A 65 -7.40 -7.53 -2.17
N GLN A 66 -8.30 -8.43 -1.75
CA GLN A 66 -8.10 -9.23 -0.55
C GLN A 66 -6.80 -10.04 -0.63
N LYS A 67 -6.52 -10.66 -1.79
CA LYS A 67 -5.27 -11.40 -2.02
C LYS A 67 -4.05 -10.50 -1.93
N ASP A 68 -4.04 -9.36 -2.63
CA ASP A 68 -2.90 -8.44 -2.61
C ASP A 68 -2.65 -7.82 -1.23
N LEU A 69 -3.71 -7.53 -0.45
CA LEU A 69 -3.58 -7.08 0.94
C LEU A 69 -2.89 -8.14 1.80
N CYS A 70 -3.31 -9.40 1.72
CA CYS A 70 -2.65 -10.49 2.45
C CYS A 70 -1.20 -10.70 1.98
N PHE A 71 -0.92 -10.58 0.69
CA PHE A 71 0.45 -10.68 0.17
C PHE A 71 1.34 -9.53 0.65
N ALA A 72 0.83 -8.30 0.71
CA ALA A 72 1.57 -7.15 1.21
C ALA A 72 2.01 -7.36 2.67
N ASP A 73 1.07 -7.71 3.54
CA ASP A 73 1.37 -7.94 4.97
C ASP A 73 2.23 -9.20 5.18
N ARG A 74 2.04 -10.25 4.37
CA ARG A 74 2.92 -11.44 4.42
C ARG A 74 4.36 -11.09 4.10
N ASN A 75 4.58 -10.34 3.01
CA ASN A 75 5.92 -9.94 2.61
C ASN A 75 6.57 -9.04 3.66
N TYR A 76 5.80 -8.12 4.24
CA TYR A 76 6.28 -7.31 5.36
C TYR A 76 6.75 -8.16 6.54
N GLU A 77 5.97 -9.14 6.97
CA GLU A 77 6.32 -10.01 8.11
C GLU A 77 7.55 -10.89 7.81
N ILE A 78 7.68 -11.43 6.58
CA ILE A 78 8.86 -12.19 6.14
C ILE A 78 10.11 -11.30 6.21
N ILE A 79 10.08 -10.14 5.58
CA ILE A 79 11.19 -9.18 5.58
C ILE A 79 11.56 -8.79 7.02
N ASN A 80 10.57 -8.55 7.86
CA ASN A 80 10.78 -8.18 9.25
C ASN A 80 11.41 -9.33 10.08
N SER A 81 11.07 -10.59 9.77
CA SER A 81 11.69 -11.77 10.39
C SER A 81 13.15 -11.97 9.96
N GLU A 82 13.52 -11.50 8.77
CA GLU A 82 14.86 -11.60 8.17
C GLU A 82 15.73 -10.35 8.42
N LYS A 83 15.25 -9.35 9.17
CA LYS A 83 16.02 -8.12 9.46
C LYS A 83 17.39 -8.36 10.11
N PHE A 84 17.58 -9.49 10.79
CA PHE A 84 18.87 -9.83 11.41
C PHE A 84 19.94 -10.24 10.39
N THR A 85 19.57 -10.58 9.15
CA THR A 85 20.51 -11.08 8.13
C THR A 85 20.80 -10.06 7.03
N SER A 86 19.99 -8.99 6.89
CA SER A 86 20.13 -7.97 5.85
C SER A 86 20.50 -6.60 6.43
N GLN A 87 21.49 -5.91 5.82
CA GLN A 87 21.87 -4.54 6.23
C GLN A 87 20.81 -3.50 5.85
N ILE A 88 20.06 -3.74 4.77
CA ILE A 88 18.96 -2.90 4.29
C ILE A 88 17.86 -3.82 3.77
N SER A 89 16.62 -3.56 4.17
CA SER A 89 15.43 -4.32 3.76
C SER A 89 14.60 -3.54 2.76
N ASP A 90 14.16 -4.21 1.68
CA ASP A 90 13.35 -3.61 0.62
C ASP A 90 11.90 -4.08 0.69
N TYR A 91 10.97 -3.13 0.86
CA TYR A 91 9.54 -3.39 0.96
C TYR A 91 8.81 -3.18 -0.37
N SER A 92 9.52 -3.01 -1.49
CA SER A 92 8.97 -2.64 -2.79
C SER A 92 7.83 -3.56 -3.26
N GLU A 93 8.01 -4.88 -3.19
CA GLU A 93 6.96 -5.83 -3.57
C GLU A 93 5.70 -5.66 -2.70
N ALA A 94 5.85 -5.48 -1.39
CA ALA A 94 4.72 -5.25 -0.50
C ALA A 94 4.00 -3.92 -0.82
N GLY A 95 4.77 -2.86 -1.12
CA GLY A 95 4.23 -1.57 -1.54
C GLY A 95 3.48 -1.62 -2.87
N LEU A 96 4.00 -2.37 -3.85
CA LEU A 96 3.36 -2.58 -5.14
C LEU A 96 1.99 -3.25 -5.01
N ARG A 97 1.88 -4.25 -4.15
CA ARG A 97 0.61 -4.96 -3.87
C ARG A 97 -0.45 -4.00 -3.34
N LEU A 98 -0.10 -3.14 -2.40
CA LEU A 98 -1.00 -2.10 -1.90
C LEU A 98 -1.41 -1.09 -3.00
N GLY A 99 -0.49 -0.76 -3.90
CA GLY A 99 -0.77 0.05 -5.08
C GLY A 99 -1.83 -0.56 -5.99
N PHE A 100 -1.75 -1.87 -6.26
CA PHE A 100 -2.72 -2.58 -7.08
C PHE A 100 -4.13 -2.62 -6.47
N VAL A 101 -4.24 -2.66 -5.14
CA VAL A 101 -5.52 -2.56 -4.44
C VAL A 101 -6.19 -1.24 -4.78
N ILE A 102 -5.47 -0.12 -4.68
CA ILE A 102 -6.03 1.22 -4.96
C ILE A 102 -6.38 1.41 -6.44
N GLU A 103 -5.55 0.92 -7.35
CA GLU A 103 -5.89 0.92 -8.77
C GLU A 103 -7.18 0.13 -9.06
N ARG A 104 -7.37 -1.02 -8.39
CA ARG A 104 -8.50 -1.91 -8.59
C ARG A 104 -9.80 -1.41 -7.98
N GLU A 105 -9.73 -0.83 -6.78
CA GLU A 105 -10.91 -0.40 -6.03
C GLU A 105 -11.29 1.05 -6.27
N ILE A 106 -10.36 1.92 -6.69
CA ILE A 106 -10.64 3.36 -6.87
C ILE A 106 -10.51 3.76 -8.34
N VAL A 107 -9.33 3.59 -8.92
CA VAL A 107 -9.01 4.16 -10.25
C VAL A 107 -9.84 3.51 -11.36
N ARG A 108 -9.85 2.17 -11.42
CA ARG A 108 -10.60 1.45 -12.48
C ARG A 108 -12.11 1.70 -12.39
N PRO A 109 -12.78 1.60 -11.22
CA PRO A 109 -14.21 1.87 -11.13
C PRO A 109 -14.56 3.32 -11.51
N PHE A 110 -13.76 4.29 -11.08
CA PHE A 110 -13.96 5.70 -11.45
C PHE A 110 -13.92 5.90 -12.96
N PHE A 111 -12.82 5.53 -13.63
CA PHE A 111 -12.68 5.82 -15.06
C PHE A 111 -13.64 4.99 -15.92
N LYS A 112 -13.95 3.75 -15.50
CA LYS A 112 -14.97 2.93 -16.17
C LYS A 112 -16.35 3.60 -16.11
N SER A 113 -16.74 4.10 -14.94
CA SER A 113 -18.05 4.72 -14.74
C SER A 113 -18.12 6.10 -15.40
N LEU A 114 -17.04 6.87 -15.36
CA LEU A 114 -16.93 8.15 -16.05
C LEU A 114 -17.05 7.96 -17.57
N TYR A 115 -16.37 6.97 -18.14
CA TYR A 115 -16.50 6.65 -19.57
C TYR A 115 -17.95 6.29 -19.94
N GLN A 116 -18.62 5.46 -19.13
CA GLN A 116 -20.04 5.11 -19.34
C GLN A 116 -20.96 6.34 -19.25
N TYR A 117 -20.73 7.22 -18.26
CA TYR A 117 -21.47 8.47 -18.11
C TYR A 117 -21.32 9.38 -19.32
N LEU A 118 -20.10 9.50 -19.88
CA LEU A 118 -19.84 10.30 -21.07
C LEU A 118 -20.51 9.73 -22.31
N LEU A 119 -20.50 8.40 -22.48
CA LEU A 119 -21.20 7.75 -23.59
C LEU A 119 -22.71 8.07 -23.57
N ILE A 120 -23.34 8.03 -22.40
CA ILE A 120 -24.77 8.29 -22.24
C ILE A 120 -25.09 9.77 -22.50
N ASN A 121 -24.32 10.69 -21.92
CA ASN A 121 -24.62 12.13 -22.01
C ASN A 121 -24.24 12.78 -23.34
N ASN A 122 -23.33 12.20 -24.13
CA ASN A 122 -22.89 12.87 -25.36
C ASN A 122 -23.93 12.81 -26.49
N ASN A 123 -25.05 12.06 -26.36
CA ASN A 123 -26.20 11.99 -27.31
C ASN A 123 -25.87 11.81 -28.81
N LYS A 124 -24.60 11.68 -29.18
CA LYS A 124 -24.14 11.40 -30.52
C LYS A 124 -24.36 9.92 -30.75
N SER A 125 -25.00 9.60 -31.87
CA SER A 125 -25.18 8.25 -32.39
C SER A 125 -23.82 7.65 -32.76
N TYR A 126 -22.97 7.41 -31.76
CA TYR A 126 -21.79 6.61 -31.91
C TYR A 126 -22.29 5.20 -32.18
N ASN A 127 -21.99 4.68 -33.36
CA ASN A 127 -22.11 3.24 -33.60
C ASN A 127 -21.44 2.53 -32.42
N PHE A 128 -22.07 1.49 -31.87
CA PHE A 128 -21.58 0.72 -30.71
C PHE A 128 -20.11 0.23 -30.89
N LEU A 129 -19.62 0.20 -32.13
CA LEU A 129 -18.26 -0.16 -32.53
C LEU A 129 -17.23 0.99 -32.45
N ALA A 130 -17.66 2.25 -32.34
CA ALA A 130 -16.79 3.42 -32.56
C ALA A 130 -15.82 3.72 -31.41
N ASN A 131 -16.00 3.13 -30.20
CA ASN A 131 -15.15 3.33 -29.01
C ASN A 131 -14.55 4.75 -28.92
N PRO A 132 -15.40 5.79 -28.79
CA PRO A 132 -14.92 7.16 -28.83
C PRO A 132 -13.96 7.45 -27.68
N ASN A 133 -12.98 8.31 -27.93
CA ASN A 133 -12.14 8.87 -26.89
C ASN A 133 -12.73 10.22 -26.46
N PHE A 134 -12.85 10.42 -25.15
CA PHE A 134 -13.21 11.71 -24.56
C PHE A 134 -11.99 12.32 -23.90
N GLU A 135 -11.87 13.63 -23.90
CA GLU A 135 -10.79 14.33 -23.18
C GLU A 135 -11.42 15.14 -22.05
N ILE A 136 -10.93 14.95 -20.82
CA ILE A 136 -11.35 15.71 -19.64
C ILE A 136 -10.10 16.11 -18.88
N GLY A 137 -9.87 17.41 -18.74
CA GLY A 137 -8.71 17.93 -18.02
C GLY A 137 -7.37 17.38 -18.51
N GLY A 138 -7.24 17.19 -19.83
CA GLY A 138 -6.05 16.61 -20.47
C GLY A 138 -5.90 15.09 -20.33
N VAL A 139 -6.85 14.41 -19.68
CA VAL A 139 -6.88 12.94 -19.57
C VAL A 139 -7.79 12.37 -20.65
N ILE A 140 -7.24 11.49 -21.48
CA ILE A 140 -8.00 10.77 -22.50
C ILE A 140 -8.75 9.60 -21.84
N VAL A 141 -10.07 9.73 -21.76
CA VAL A 141 -11.00 8.71 -21.26
C VAL A 141 -11.53 7.86 -22.42
N SER A 142 -11.13 6.60 -22.48
CA SER A 142 -11.55 5.58 -23.44
C SER A 142 -11.87 4.23 -22.79
N SER A 143 -12.51 3.33 -23.55
CA SER A 143 -12.84 1.96 -23.08
C SER A 143 -11.62 1.08 -22.77
N LYS A 144 -10.47 1.38 -23.36
CA LYS A 144 -9.19 0.65 -23.18
C LYS A 144 -8.12 1.50 -22.52
N GLY A 145 -8.50 2.61 -21.88
CA GLY A 145 -7.56 3.51 -21.23
C GLY A 145 -6.78 2.80 -20.12
N LYS A 146 -5.46 2.99 -20.10
CA LYS A 146 -4.58 2.55 -19.03
C LYS A 146 -4.42 3.69 -18.02
N TYR A 147 -5.39 3.79 -17.11
CA TYR A 147 -5.38 4.84 -16.10
C TYR A 147 -4.52 4.44 -14.91
N THR A 148 -3.79 5.41 -14.38
CA THR A 148 -3.00 5.26 -13.16
C THR A 148 -3.53 6.23 -12.09
N MET A 149 -3.12 6.01 -10.84
CA MET A 149 -3.50 6.88 -9.72
C MET A 149 -3.09 8.34 -9.97
N GLY A 150 -1.94 8.58 -10.62
CA GLY A 150 -1.43 9.93 -10.89
C GLY A 150 -2.34 10.81 -11.76
N SER A 151 -3.25 10.23 -12.54
CA SER A 151 -4.18 11.00 -13.38
C SER A 151 -5.38 11.54 -12.62
N LEU A 152 -5.66 11.04 -11.41
CA LEU A 152 -6.90 11.30 -10.69
C LEU A 152 -6.88 12.59 -9.84
N PRO A 153 -5.82 12.93 -9.08
CA PRO A 153 -5.79 14.12 -8.21
C PRO A 153 -6.14 15.42 -8.95
N GLN A 154 -5.56 15.62 -10.14
CA GLN A 154 -5.81 16.81 -10.95
C GLN A 154 -7.28 16.95 -11.34
N LEU A 155 -7.95 15.85 -11.68
CA LEU A 155 -9.38 15.84 -12.05
C LEU A 155 -10.27 16.22 -10.85
N LEU A 156 -9.86 15.84 -9.64
CA LEU A 156 -10.63 16.06 -8.43
C LEU A 156 -10.49 17.47 -7.89
N SER A 157 -9.26 17.96 -7.67
CA SER A 157 -9.02 19.24 -6.98
C SER A 157 -8.08 20.19 -7.73
N VAL A 158 -8.18 21.48 -7.44
CA VAL A 158 -7.24 22.53 -7.91
C VAL A 158 -5.98 22.61 -7.06
N GLN A 159 -6.06 22.10 -5.83
CA GLN A 159 -4.97 22.05 -4.87
C GLN A 159 -5.08 20.79 -4.01
N TRP A 160 -3.96 20.25 -3.55
CA TRP A 160 -3.95 19.14 -2.60
C TRP A 160 -2.61 19.05 -1.87
N THR A 161 -2.58 18.28 -0.80
CA THR A 161 -1.37 18.02 -0.01
C THR A 161 -0.72 16.71 -0.41
N THR A 162 0.59 16.74 -0.67
CA THR A 162 1.39 15.58 -1.10
C THR A 162 2.74 15.55 -0.40
N PHE A 163 3.51 14.48 -0.61
CA PHE A 163 4.87 14.38 -0.08
C PHE A 163 5.85 15.29 -0.83
N LYS A 164 6.85 15.82 -0.12
CA LYS A 164 8.04 16.44 -0.73
C LYS A 164 8.95 15.34 -1.29
N ASP A 165 9.43 15.50 -2.53
CA ASP A 165 10.25 14.47 -3.19
C ASP A 165 11.57 14.21 -2.45
N LYS A 166 12.20 15.27 -1.91
CA LYS A 166 13.40 15.16 -1.08
C LYS A 166 13.17 14.37 0.21
N SER A 167 11.98 14.46 0.78
CA SER A 167 11.59 13.77 2.02
C SER A 167 11.38 12.28 1.75
N LEU A 168 10.84 11.94 0.58
CA LEU A 168 10.62 10.55 0.17
C LEU A 168 11.92 9.78 -0.06
N ASN A 169 13.01 10.40 -0.46
CA ASN A 169 14.27 9.69 -0.73
C ASN A 169 15.09 9.33 0.53
N GLN A 170 14.56 9.56 1.73
CA GLN A 170 15.29 9.33 2.99
C GLN A 170 15.05 7.92 3.55
N ALA A 171 16.10 7.29 4.07
CA ALA A 171 16.03 5.97 4.70
C ALA A 171 15.19 5.92 5.98
N GLN A 172 15.07 7.06 6.67
CA GLN A 172 14.28 7.21 7.88
C GLN A 172 13.17 8.24 7.67
N LEU A 173 12.10 8.11 8.46
CA LEU A 173 11.01 9.08 8.47
C LEU A 173 11.56 10.48 8.80
N PRO A 174 11.39 11.47 7.90
CA PRO A 174 11.81 12.84 8.18
C PRO A 174 11.05 13.40 9.38
N LYS A 175 11.76 14.11 10.27
CA LYS A 175 11.16 14.71 11.48
C LYS A 175 10.31 15.93 11.18
N ASP A 176 10.70 16.70 10.16
CA ASP A 176 10.04 17.92 9.73
C ASP A 176 9.79 17.88 8.22
N GLU A 177 8.83 18.67 7.75
CA GLU A 177 8.61 18.94 6.32
C GLU A 177 8.32 17.72 5.42
N LEU A 178 7.54 16.77 5.91
CA LEU A 178 7.14 15.62 5.09
C LEU A 178 6.23 16.01 3.90
N TYR A 179 5.38 17.01 4.10
CA TYR A 179 4.33 17.39 3.17
C TYR A 179 4.54 18.76 2.53
N GLN A 180 3.91 18.95 1.37
CA GLN A 180 3.78 20.21 0.65
C GLN A 180 2.41 20.30 -0.03
N THR A 181 1.95 21.52 -0.28
CA THR A 181 0.75 21.78 -1.08
C THR A 181 1.13 21.95 -2.54
N VAL A 182 0.45 21.22 -3.42
CA VAL A 182 0.52 21.41 -4.88
C VAL A 182 -0.67 22.25 -5.30
N PHE A 183 -0.42 23.23 -6.17
CA PHE A 183 -1.44 24.02 -6.83
C PHE A 183 -1.42 23.68 -8.32
N PHE A 184 -2.47 23.01 -8.78
CA PHE A 184 -2.64 22.60 -10.18
C PHE A 184 -3.59 23.54 -10.95
N GLY A 185 -3.86 24.74 -10.40
CA GLY A 185 -4.45 25.90 -11.08
C GLY A 185 -5.72 25.65 -11.92
N ASN A 186 -5.96 26.56 -12.87
CA ASN A 186 -7.06 26.49 -13.85
C ASN A 186 -6.70 25.63 -15.09
N GLN A 187 -5.79 24.65 -14.96
CA GLN A 187 -5.38 23.82 -16.10
C GLN A 187 -6.54 22.96 -16.62
N ILE A 188 -7.48 22.63 -15.75
CA ILE A 188 -8.76 22.03 -16.13
C ILE A 188 -9.79 23.15 -16.26
N ASN A 189 -10.45 23.20 -17.41
CA ASN A 189 -11.49 24.19 -17.67
C ASN A 189 -12.68 23.99 -16.71
N GLN A 190 -13.48 25.04 -16.49
CA GLN A 190 -14.62 24.98 -15.56
C GLN A 190 -15.74 24.02 -16.03
N ALA A 191 -15.88 23.80 -17.34
CA ALA A 191 -16.89 22.90 -17.89
C ALA A 191 -16.60 21.44 -17.52
N ASP A 192 -15.35 21.01 -17.60
CA ASP A 192 -14.88 19.68 -17.20
C ASP A 192 -15.06 19.47 -15.70
N ARG A 193 -14.70 20.47 -14.88
CA ARG A 193 -14.93 20.44 -13.42
C ARG A 193 -16.42 20.29 -13.09
N TYR A 194 -17.27 21.06 -13.78
CA TYR A 194 -18.72 20.99 -13.59
C TYR A 194 -19.27 19.62 -14.01
N LEU A 195 -18.84 19.08 -15.16
CA LEU A 195 -19.22 17.75 -15.63
C LEU A 195 -18.82 16.66 -14.63
N LEU A 196 -17.58 16.71 -14.11
CA LEU A 196 -17.10 15.77 -13.09
C LEU A 196 -17.94 15.87 -11.81
N GLY A 197 -18.32 17.09 -11.41
CA GLY A 197 -19.22 17.33 -10.28
C GLY A 197 -20.59 16.68 -10.47
N ILE A 198 -21.21 16.83 -11.65
CA ILE A 198 -22.49 16.18 -11.97
C ILE A 198 -22.34 14.66 -11.97
N PHE A 199 -21.30 14.14 -12.64
CA PHE A 199 -21.01 12.71 -12.66
C PHE A 199 -20.94 12.14 -11.25
N LEU A 200 -20.14 12.74 -10.36
CA LEU A 200 -20.00 12.29 -8.97
C LEU A 200 -21.30 12.42 -8.17
N GLN A 201 -22.15 13.41 -8.45
CA GLN A 201 -23.47 13.52 -7.81
C GLN A 201 -24.44 12.43 -8.23
N GLN A 202 -24.38 11.98 -9.49
CA GLN A 202 -25.30 10.98 -10.04
C GLN A 202 -24.79 9.55 -9.89
N TRP A 203 -23.49 9.36 -9.68
CA TRP A 203 -22.88 8.05 -9.56
C TRP A 203 -23.26 7.39 -8.22
N GLN A 204 -24.14 6.40 -8.29
CA GLN A 204 -24.59 5.60 -7.14
C GLN A 204 -23.53 4.55 -6.76
N HIS A 205 -22.40 5.02 -6.24
CA HIS A 205 -21.31 4.17 -5.77
C HIS A 205 -20.68 4.79 -4.52
N PRO A 206 -20.25 4.02 -3.50
CA PRO A 206 -19.69 4.59 -2.27
C PRO A 206 -18.51 5.55 -2.51
N LEU A 207 -17.65 5.22 -3.47
CA LEU A 207 -16.57 6.10 -3.96
C LEU A 207 -17.02 7.52 -4.31
N SER A 208 -18.23 7.71 -4.84
CA SER A 208 -18.66 9.02 -5.30
C SER A 208 -18.75 10.02 -4.14
N SER A 209 -19.20 9.58 -2.97
CA SER A 209 -19.26 10.44 -1.79
C SER A 209 -17.86 10.85 -1.33
N TRP A 210 -16.95 9.89 -1.23
CA TRP A 210 -15.57 10.14 -0.83
C TRP A 210 -14.82 11.03 -1.84
N LEU A 211 -14.99 10.81 -3.14
CA LEU A 211 -14.36 11.62 -4.19
C LEU A 211 -14.89 13.06 -4.25
N ARG A 212 -16.10 13.32 -3.72
CA ARG A 212 -16.63 14.70 -3.58
C ARG A 212 -15.91 15.48 -2.49
N GLU A 213 -15.24 14.82 -1.55
CA GLU A 213 -14.26 15.45 -0.66
C GLU A 213 -12.94 15.69 -1.43
N ALA A 214 -13.05 16.48 -2.51
CA ALA A 214 -12.10 16.50 -3.61
C ALA A 214 -10.65 16.74 -3.19
N GLU A 215 -10.40 17.69 -2.29
CA GLU A 215 -9.06 18.01 -1.80
C GLU A 215 -8.45 16.86 -0.97
N ILE A 216 -9.25 16.21 -0.12
CA ILE A 216 -8.83 15.09 0.74
C ILE A 216 -8.55 13.87 -0.14
N ALA A 217 -9.48 13.54 -1.04
CA ALA A 217 -9.33 12.42 -1.95
C ALA A 217 -8.12 12.60 -2.87
N ALA A 218 -7.94 13.80 -3.47
CA ALA A 218 -6.77 14.12 -4.29
C ALA A 218 -5.47 13.96 -3.50
N SER A 219 -5.42 14.47 -2.27
CA SER A 219 -4.25 14.38 -1.39
C SER A 219 -3.87 12.92 -1.12
N LYS A 220 -4.84 12.09 -0.72
CA LYS A 220 -4.57 10.67 -0.38
C LYS A 220 -4.16 9.86 -1.60
N ILE A 221 -4.82 10.05 -2.73
CA ILE A 221 -4.49 9.33 -3.96
C ILE A 221 -3.09 9.71 -4.45
N ASP A 222 -2.74 11.00 -4.40
CA ASP A 222 -1.41 11.43 -4.82
C ASP A 222 -0.31 10.93 -3.88
N GLN A 223 -0.55 10.95 -2.56
CA GLN A 223 0.37 10.39 -1.56
C GLN A 223 0.61 8.89 -1.79
N ILE A 224 -0.46 8.11 -1.99
CA ILE A 224 -0.39 6.69 -2.32
C ILE A 224 0.36 6.50 -3.64
N ASN A 225 0.06 7.29 -4.67
CA ASN A 225 0.72 7.23 -5.97
C ASN A 225 2.22 7.46 -5.87
N LYS A 226 2.67 8.47 -5.11
CA LYS A 226 4.10 8.73 -4.90
C LYS A 226 4.81 7.56 -4.23
N LEU A 227 4.25 7.02 -3.15
CA LEU A 227 4.82 5.85 -2.45
C LEU A 227 4.85 4.61 -3.35
N ARG A 228 3.77 4.35 -4.08
CA ARG A 228 3.69 3.26 -5.06
C ARG A 228 4.70 3.43 -6.19
N ASN A 229 4.95 4.64 -6.66
CA ASN A 229 5.94 4.89 -7.71
C ASN A 229 7.37 4.61 -7.23
N ILE A 230 7.70 4.92 -5.98
CA ILE A 230 8.97 4.51 -5.38
C ILE A 230 9.06 2.99 -5.32
N ALA A 231 8.02 2.31 -4.85
CA ALA A 231 7.98 0.85 -4.80
C ALA A 231 8.10 0.18 -6.19
N ALA A 232 7.68 0.87 -7.26
CA ALA A 232 7.69 0.34 -8.62
C ALA A 232 8.96 0.64 -9.41
N HIS A 233 9.56 1.82 -9.18
CA HIS A 233 10.55 2.43 -10.06
C HIS A 233 11.68 3.13 -9.28
N GLY A 234 11.72 2.98 -7.97
CA GLY A 234 12.74 3.61 -7.14
C GLY A 234 14.14 3.18 -7.56
N GLU A 235 15.02 4.16 -7.77
CA GLU A 235 16.47 3.90 -7.87
C GLU A 235 17.03 3.42 -6.51
N ASN A 236 16.28 3.66 -5.44
CA ASN A 236 16.58 3.29 -4.06
C ASN A 236 15.54 2.31 -3.50
N TYR A 237 15.90 1.66 -2.40
CA TYR A 237 15.03 0.77 -1.63
C TYR A 237 13.72 1.45 -1.19
N PHE A 238 12.63 0.69 -1.17
CA PHE A 238 11.41 1.12 -0.52
C PHE A 238 11.48 0.80 0.97
N TYR A 239 11.69 1.82 1.80
CA TYR A 239 11.97 1.68 3.22
C TYR A 239 10.72 1.34 4.04
N GLU A 240 10.96 0.74 5.22
CA GLU A 240 9.89 0.33 6.15
C GLU A 240 8.90 1.45 6.48
N TRP A 241 9.40 2.67 6.76
CA TRP A 241 8.53 3.79 7.12
C TRP A 241 7.61 4.19 5.96
N GLN A 242 8.07 4.08 4.71
CA GLN A 242 7.29 4.37 3.52
C GLN A 242 6.18 3.33 3.35
N PHE A 243 6.52 2.05 3.55
CA PHE A 243 5.54 0.96 3.57
C PHE A 243 4.49 1.18 4.66
N ASN A 244 4.92 1.50 5.89
CA ASN A 244 4.01 1.70 7.02
C ASN A 244 3.04 2.85 6.77
N ILE A 245 3.50 3.96 6.18
CA ILE A 245 2.62 5.07 5.77
C ILE A 245 1.68 4.64 4.65
N LEU A 246 2.17 3.94 3.62
CA LEU A 246 1.32 3.46 2.53
C LEU A 246 0.22 2.53 3.06
N ARG A 247 0.58 1.59 3.93
CA ARG A 247 -0.36 0.68 4.58
C ARG A 247 -1.38 1.43 5.44
N LEU A 248 -0.94 2.44 6.19
CA LEU A 248 -1.84 3.29 6.98
C LEU A 248 -2.82 4.07 6.10
N LEU A 249 -2.35 4.61 4.96
CA LEU A 249 -3.22 5.30 3.99
C LEU A 249 -4.24 4.35 3.36
N VAL A 250 -3.84 3.12 3.02
CA VAL A 250 -4.72 2.15 2.35
C VAL A 250 -5.69 1.47 3.31
N VAL A 251 -5.16 0.87 4.36
CA VAL A 251 -5.86 -0.07 5.27
C VAL A 251 -6.26 0.60 6.58
N GLY A 252 -5.57 1.66 6.99
CA GLY A 252 -5.78 2.30 8.28
C GLY A 252 -5.02 1.62 9.41
N GLY A 253 -5.31 2.09 10.62
CA GLY A 253 -4.77 1.58 11.87
C GLY A 253 -5.62 2.05 13.05
N LYS A 254 -5.19 1.75 14.27
CA LYS A 254 -5.99 1.99 15.49
C LYS A 254 -6.51 3.42 15.68
N LYS A 255 -5.80 4.42 15.15
CA LYS A 255 -6.11 5.85 15.33
C LYS A 255 -6.54 6.57 14.05
N GLN A 256 -6.50 5.90 12.90
CA GLN A 256 -6.71 6.53 11.60
C GLN A 256 -7.38 5.55 10.64
N ARG A 257 -8.47 6.00 10.01
CA ARG A 257 -9.14 5.24 8.96
C ARG A 257 -8.32 5.28 7.68
N GLY A 258 -8.18 4.12 7.04
CA GLY A 258 -7.62 4.02 5.68
C GLY A 258 -8.65 4.41 4.63
N VAL A 259 -8.21 4.69 3.40
CA VAL A 259 -9.13 5.06 2.30
C VAL A 259 -10.19 4.00 2.06
N LEU A 260 -9.86 2.70 2.18
CA LEU A 260 -10.85 1.64 1.99
C LEU A 260 -11.97 1.70 3.03
N GLN A 261 -11.66 2.10 4.26
CA GLN A 261 -12.68 2.28 5.29
C GLN A 261 -13.52 3.53 5.02
N GLU A 262 -12.88 4.64 4.65
CA GLU A 262 -13.60 5.88 4.34
C GLU A 262 -14.56 5.75 3.15
N ILE A 263 -14.30 4.79 2.26
CA ILE A 263 -15.15 4.53 1.10
C ILE A 263 -16.31 3.58 1.45
N TYR A 264 -16.07 2.52 2.24
CA TYR A 264 -17.00 1.38 2.34
C TYR A 264 -17.62 1.15 3.73
N ASP A 265 -17.26 1.94 4.74
CA ASP A 265 -17.74 1.82 6.12
C ASP A 265 -18.48 3.07 6.58
#